data_AF-A0A1J5QQJ6-F1
#
_entry.id   AF-A0A1J5QQJ6-F1
#
_cell.length_a   1.000
_cell.length_b   1.000
_cell.length_c   1.000
_cell.angle_alpha   90.00
_cell.angle_beta   90.00
_cell.angle_gamma   90.00
#
_symmetry.space_group_name_H-M   'P 1'
#
loop_
_entity.id
_entity.type
_entity.pdbx_description
1 polymer ?
#
loop_
_entity_poly.entity_id
_entity_poly.type
_entity_poly.pdbx_seq_one_letter_code
_entity_poly.pdbx_strand_id
1 'polypeptide(L)'
;MSAPASVALVLVSHSRELAQGAAELAAQMAPGVVILPAGGTPAGLGTSFDLISESLVEATDGGRAAVVLTDLGSAVLTTEAVLEFADEDVVARVRLADAPFVEGAVAAAVAAYGGADLEAVRAAAEGAGAVFAGAASAPRVASTDTGPVEDAAAGGAQRELTLRNPLGLHARPAAELARMVGGFDATVTINGVDAASVLELMKLGATGGQRLVVHADGPDSSAALDAVSRAVEGGFGEA
;
A
#
# COMPACT_ATOMS: atom_id res chain seq x y z
N MET A 1 1.35 -15.07 -16.66
CA MET A 1 0.61 -14.98 -15.38
C MET A 1 1.68 -14.75 -14.32
N SER A 2 1.61 -13.64 -13.57
CA SER A 2 2.55 -13.42 -12.44
C SER A 2 2.42 -14.55 -11.43
N ALA A 3 3.52 -14.91 -10.78
CA ALA A 3 3.48 -15.83 -9.64
C ALA A 3 2.52 -15.27 -8.57
N PRO A 4 1.74 -16.12 -7.87
CA PRO A 4 0.90 -15.66 -6.78
C PRO A 4 1.76 -15.02 -5.69
N ALA A 5 1.25 -13.96 -5.07
CA ALA A 5 1.96 -13.27 -3.99
C ALA A 5 2.31 -14.23 -2.85
N SER A 6 3.51 -14.10 -2.29
CA SER A 6 3.99 -14.92 -1.17
C SER A 6 3.35 -14.55 0.16
N VAL A 7 2.74 -13.36 0.23
CA VAL A 7 2.09 -12.81 1.44
C VAL A 7 0.59 -12.61 1.18
N ALA A 8 -0.23 -13.21 2.03
CA ALA A 8 -1.68 -13.00 2.10
C ALA A 8 -2.04 -11.95 3.16
N LEU A 9 -3.26 -11.43 3.12
CA LEU A 9 -3.81 -10.52 4.12
C LEU A 9 -5.02 -11.15 4.82
N VAL A 10 -5.13 -10.93 6.13
CA VAL A 10 -6.35 -11.24 6.91
C VAL A 10 -6.87 -9.96 7.54
N LEU A 11 -8.09 -9.57 7.17
CA LEU A 11 -8.70 -8.32 7.61
C LEU A 11 -9.75 -8.60 8.68
N VAL A 12 -9.36 -8.44 9.94
CA VAL A 12 -10.20 -8.74 11.10
C VAL A 12 -10.97 -7.51 11.52
N SER A 13 -12.30 -7.63 11.61
CA SER A 13 -13.15 -6.51 12.05
C SER A 13 -14.32 -6.98 12.89
N HIS A 14 -14.84 -6.09 13.72
CA HIS A 14 -16.14 -6.29 14.37
C HIS A 14 -17.27 -6.36 13.35
N SER A 15 -17.12 -5.74 12.18
CA SER A 15 -18.15 -5.69 11.15
C SER A 15 -17.77 -6.56 9.95
N ARG A 16 -18.68 -7.47 9.58
CA ARG A 16 -18.58 -8.25 8.34
C ARG A 16 -18.47 -7.35 7.12
N GLU A 17 -19.30 -6.32 7.07
CA GLU A 17 -19.39 -5.38 5.95
C GLU A 17 -18.11 -4.55 5.83
N LEU A 18 -17.51 -4.16 6.96
CA LEU A 18 -16.26 -3.40 6.97
C LEU A 18 -15.08 -4.24 6.51
N ALA A 19 -14.93 -5.47 7.03
CA ALA A 19 -13.88 -6.39 6.57
C ALA A 19 -14.02 -6.70 5.07
N GLN A 20 -15.24 -7.00 4.62
CA GLN A 20 -15.53 -7.29 3.22
C GLN A 20 -15.23 -6.08 2.32
N GLY A 21 -15.70 -4.89 2.69
CA GLY A 21 -15.46 -3.67 1.92
C GLY A 21 -13.99 -3.29 1.84
N ALA A 22 -13.23 -3.45 2.93
CA ALA A 22 -11.78 -3.25 2.93
C ALA A 22 -11.06 -4.26 2.02
N ALA A 23 -11.48 -5.53 2.06
CA ALA A 23 -10.92 -6.57 1.20
C ALA A 23 -11.19 -6.29 -0.28
N GLU A 24 -12.42 -5.88 -0.62
CA GLU A 24 -12.80 -5.52 -1.99
C GLU A 24 -11.99 -4.33 -2.51
N LEU A 25 -11.81 -3.28 -1.70
CA LEU A 25 -11.02 -2.12 -2.06
C LEU A 25 -9.55 -2.51 -2.31
N ALA A 26 -8.96 -3.28 -1.40
CA ALA A 26 -7.58 -3.72 -1.52
C ALA A 26 -7.38 -4.65 -2.73
N ALA A 27 -8.32 -5.56 -3.00
CA ALA A 27 -8.27 -6.48 -4.14
C ALA A 27 -8.30 -5.76 -5.50
N GLN A 28 -9.00 -4.62 -5.61
CA GLN A 28 -8.97 -3.80 -6.83
C GLN A 28 -7.58 -3.24 -7.11
N MET A 29 -6.78 -2.99 -6.07
CA MET A 29 -5.44 -2.43 -6.20
C MET A 29 -4.36 -3.50 -6.44
N ALA A 30 -4.62 -4.73 -6.02
CA ALA A 30 -3.67 -5.84 -5.94
C ALA A 30 -4.26 -7.15 -6.50
N PRO A 31 -4.50 -7.25 -7.83
CA PRO A 31 -5.20 -8.39 -8.43
C PRO A 31 -4.35 -9.67 -8.42
N GLY A 32 -4.45 -10.49 -7.38
CA GLY A 32 -3.66 -11.72 -7.22
C GLY A 32 -3.08 -11.94 -5.83
N VAL A 33 -3.27 -10.97 -4.92
CA VAL A 33 -3.04 -11.16 -3.48
C VAL A 33 -4.25 -11.86 -2.88
N VAL A 34 -4.02 -12.85 -2.02
CA VAL A 34 -5.10 -13.46 -1.23
C VAL A 34 -5.43 -12.54 -0.07
N ILE A 35 -6.70 -12.12 0.01
CA ILE A 35 -7.19 -11.20 1.03
C ILE A 35 -8.45 -11.82 1.63
N LEU A 36 -8.37 -12.18 2.92
CA LEU A 36 -9.43 -12.89 3.63
C LEU A 36 -10.11 -11.95 4.64
N PRO A 37 -11.39 -11.62 4.43
CA PRO A 37 -12.15 -10.83 5.40
C PRO A 37 -12.65 -11.70 6.56
N ALA A 38 -12.21 -11.39 7.77
CA ALA A 38 -12.59 -12.06 9.02
C ALA A 38 -13.43 -11.12 9.90
N GLY A 39 -14.63 -10.79 9.43
CA GLY A 39 -15.49 -9.76 10.05
C GLY A 39 -16.77 -10.29 10.70
N GLY A 40 -17.05 -9.85 11.92
CA GLY A 40 -18.33 -10.09 12.59
C GLY A 40 -18.48 -11.46 13.26
N THR A 41 -19.66 -11.69 13.80
CA THR A 41 -20.12 -12.97 14.35
C THR A 41 -21.46 -13.36 13.72
N PRO A 42 -21.94 -14.60 13.91
CA PRO A 42 -23.31 -14.97 13.51
C PRO A 42 -24.41 -14.08 14.11
N ALA A 43 -24.14 -13.43 15.26
CA ALA A 43 -25.08 -12.56 15.95
C ALA A 43 -25.00 -11.07 15.52
N GLY A 44 -24.09 -10.71 14.61
CA GLY A 44 -23.87 -9.33 14.17
C GLY A 44 -22.46 -8.83 14.51
N LEU A 45 -22.36 -7.59 14.99
CA LEU A 45 -21.07 -6.98 15.30
C LEU A 45 -20.33 -7.74 16.41
N GLY A 46 -19.04 -7.99 16.21
CA GLY A 46 -18.16 -8.67 17.16
C GLY A 46 -17.02 -9.39 16.44
N THR A 47 -16.14 -10.00 17.22
CA THR A 47 -14.96 -10.70 16.69
C THR A 47 -15.08 -12.19 16.96
N SER A 48 -14.93 -13.03 15.94
CA SER A 48 -15.07 -14.49 16.03
C SER A 48 -13.70 -15.16 16.07
N PHE A 49 -13.42 -15.90 17.15
CA PHE A 49 -12.21 -16.71 17.28
C PHE A 49 -12.08 -17.75 16.16
N ASP A 50 -13.16 -18.49 15.90
CA ASP A 50 -13.19 -19.55 14.89
C ASP A 50 -12.93 -18.99 13.49
N LEU A 51 -13.60 -17.89 13.13
CA LEU A 51 -13.42 -17.25 11.83
C LEU A 51 -11.99 -16.76 11.60
N ILE A 52 -11.37 -16.16 12.62
CA ILE A 52 -9.97 -15.74 12.54
C ILE A 52 -9.06 -16.96 12.39
N SER A 53 -9.27 -18.00 13.20
CA SER A 53 -8.47 -19.23 13.14
C SER A 53 -8.51 -19.88 11.76
N GLU A 54 -9.71 -20.04 11.19
CA GLU A 54 -9.92 -20.56 9.84
C GLU A 54 -9.23 -19.67 8.79
N SER A 55 -9.37 -18.35 8.91
CA SER A 55 -8.74 -17.39 7.99
C SER A 55 -7.21 -17.44 8.05
N LEU A 56 -6.60 -17.63 9.22
CA LEU A 56 -5.14 -17.77 9.35
C LEU A 56 -4.63 -19.06 8.70
N VAL A 57 -5.35 -20.17 8.89
CA VAL A 57 -5.03 -21.44 8.24
C VAL A 57 -5.12 -21.31 6.72
N GLU A 58 -6.20 -20.72 6.20
CA GLU A 58 -6.37 -20.51 4.77
C GLU A 58 -5.31 -19.54 4.19
N ALA A 59 -5.00 -18.45 4.92
CA ALA A 59 -4.00 -17.47 4.48
C ALA A 59 -2.60 -18.09 4.37
N THR A 60 -2.26 -19.00 5.28
CA THR A 60 -0.94 -19.67 5.33
C THR A 60 -0.88 -20.97 4.52
N ASP A 61 -2.00 -21.37 3.89
CA ASP A 61 -2.04 -22.54 3.02
C ASP A 61 -1.06 -22.40 1.84
N GLY A 62 -0.47 -23.52 1.41
CA GLY A 62 0.56 -23.54 0.37
C GLY A 62 1.90 -22.91 0.78
N GLY A 63 2.13 -22.67 2.08
CA GLY A 63 3.39 -22.12 2.59
C GLY A 63 3.51 -20.60 2.52
N ARG A 64 2.40 -19.89 2.31
CA ARG A 64 2.35 -18.42 2.30
C ARG A 64 2.58 -17.85 3.70
N ALA A 65 3.12 -16.64 3.73
CA ALA A 65 3.10 -15.79 4.91
C ALA A 65 1.80 -14.96 4.95
N ALA A 66 1.46 -14.39 6.10
CA ALA A 66 0.27 -13.54 6.20
C ALA A 66 0.46 -12.33 7.11
N VAL A 67 -0.10 -11.19 6.70
CA VAL A 67 -0.23 -9.99 7.54
C VAL A 67 -1.68 -9.83 7.96
N VAL A 68 -1.90 -9.69 9.27
CA VAL A 68 -3.22 -9.46 9.87
C VAL A 68 -3.37 -7.98 10.18
N LEU A 69 -4.51 -7.41 9.79
CA LEU A 69 -4.93 -6.06 10.18
C LEU A 69 -6.24 -6.15 10.96
N THR A 70 -6.36 -5.32 12.00
CA THR A 70 -7.53 -5.28 12.88
C THR A 70 -8.13 -3.88 12.92
N ASP A 71 -9.44 -3.77 13.12
CA ASP A 71 -10.11 -2.46 13.21
C ASP A 71 -9.96 -1.76 14.57
N LEU A 72 -10.26 -2.45 15.67
CA LEU A 72 -10.31 -1.93 17.03
C LEU A 72 -9.60 -2.88 18.00
N GLY A 73 -9.23 -2.36 19.18
CA GLY A 73 -8.41 -3.09 20.16
C GLY A 73 -8.95 -4.47 20.59
N SER A 74 -10.25 -4.69 20.66
CA SER A 74 -10.79 -6.03 20.98
C SER A 74 -10.57 -7.06 19.85
N ALA A 75 -10.44 -6.62 18.60
CA ALA A 75 -10.07 -7.48 17.49
C ALA A 75 -8.57 -7.87 17.57
N VAL A 76 -7.71 -6.95 18.02
CA VAL A 76 -6.30 -7.23 18.36
C VAL A 76 -6.22 -8.35 19.40
N LEU A 77 -6.88 -8.17 20.55
CA LEU A 77 -6.84 -9.15 21.64
C LEU A 77 -7.35 -10.54 21.21
N THR A 78 -8.42 -10.58 20.40
CA THR A 78 -8.94 -11.86 19.90
C THR A 78 -7.97 -12.51 18.93
N THR A 79 -7.31 -11.73 18.08
CA THR A 79 -6.30 -12.23 17.13
C THR A 79 -5.06 -12.76 17.86
N GLU A 80 -4.58 -12.04 18.87
CA GLU A 80 -3.48 -12.49 19.73
C GLU A 80 -3.83 -13.81 20.43
N ALA A 81 -5.03 -13.91 21.01
CA ALA A 81 -5.51 -15.15 21.60
C ALA A 81 -5.54 -16.30 20.57
N VAL A 82 -6.03 -16.06 19.35
CA VAL A 82 -5.99 -17.09 18.29
C VAL A 82 -4.55 -17.53 18.00
N LEU A 83 -3.61 -16.60 17.89
CA LEU A 83 -2.21 -16.92 17.64
C LEU A 83 -1.56 -17.70 18.79
N GLU A 84 -1.98 -17.50 20.04
CA GLU A 84 -1.52 -18.30 21.18
C GLU A 84 -1.93 -19.78 21.09
N PHE A 85 -3.06 -20.08 20.44
CA PHE A 85 -3.57 -21.46 20.25
C PHE A 85 -3.26 -22.04 18.86
N ALA A 86 -2.68 -21.25 17.95
CA ALA A 86 -2.36 -21.68 16.61
C ALA A 86 -1.12 -22.58 16.58
N ASP A 87 -1.00 -23.40 15.53
CA ASP A 87 0.17 -24.23 15.30
C ASP A 87 1.44 -23.36 15.14
N GLU A 88 2.59 -23.85 15.64
CA GLU A 88 3.87 -23.13 15.58
C GLU A 88 4.24 -22.67 14.16
N ASP A 89 3.86 -23.49 13.18
CA ASP A 89 4.02 -23.23 11.75
C ASP A 89 3.26 -21.98 11.28
N VAL A 90 2.03 -21.78 11.77
CA VAL A 90 1.21 -20.60 11.49
C VAL A 90 1.82 -19.40 12.19
N VAL A 91 2.15 -19.52 13.48
CA VAL A 91 2.74 -18.45 14.28
C VAL A 91 4.03 -17.91 13.66
N ALA A 92 4.87 -18.80 13.10
CA ALA A 92 6.11 -18.40 12.44
C ALA A 92 5.87 -17.51 11.20
N ARG A 93 4.76 -17.72 10.49
CA ARG A 93 4.44 -17.11 9.18
C ARG A 93 3.45 -15.94 9.24
N VAL A 94 2.85 -15.69 10.40
CA VAL A 94 1.85 -14.62 10.57
C VAL A 94 2.45 -13.43 11.30
N ARG A 95 2.10 -12.22 10.88
CA ARG A 95 2.40 -10.98 11.61
C ARG A 95 1.14 -10.14 11.78
N LEU A 96 0.94 -9.62 12.99
CA LEU A 96 -0.05 -8.59 13.26
C LEU A 96 0.57 -7.21 12.98
N ALA A 97 -0.14 -6.38 12.22
CA ALA A 97 0.28 -5.02 11.91
C ALA A 97 -0.50 -4.00 12.76
N ASP A 98 0.22 -3.07 13.39
CA ASP A 98 -0.36 -1.93 14.08
C ASP A 98 -0.63 -0.79 13.08
N ALA A 99 -1.77 -0.87 12.40
CA ALA A 99 -2.07 -0.04 11.24
C ALA A 99 -3.52 0.46 11.22
N PRO A 100 -3.80 1.64 10.63
CA PRO A 100 -5.17 2.02 10.32
C PRO A 100 -5.80 1.00 9.37
N PHE A 101 -7.02 0.55 9.69
CA PHE A 101 -7.60 -0.65 9.09
C PHE A 101 -7.68 -0.62 7.56
N VAL A 102 -8.28 0.44 6.99
CA VAL A 102 -8.54 0.51 5.55
C VAL A 102 -7.27 0.90 4.78
N GLU A 103 -6.60 1.96 5.23
CA GLU A 103 -5.41 2.50 4.59
C GLU A 103 -4.25 1.51 4.65
N GLY A 104 -4.07 0.85 5.80
CA GLY A 104 -3.09 -0.21 6.00
C GLY A 104 -3.38 -1.42 5.11
N ALA A 105 -4.65 -1.81 4.95
CA ALA A 105 -5.01 -2.96 4.09
C ALA A 105 -4.64 -2.69 2.63
N VAL A 106 -4.90 -1.47 2.13
CA VAL A 106 -4.52 -1.07 0.77
C VAL A 106 -3.01 -1.03 0.60
N ALA A 107 -2.27 -0.42 1.55
CA ALA A 107 -0.82 -0.35 1.48
C ALA A 107 -0.16 -1.74 1.51
N ALA A 108 -0.61 -2.60 2.42
CA ALA A 108 -0.15 -3.98 2.52
C ALA A 108 -0.42 -4.77 1.24
N ALA A 109 -1.62 -4.61 0.66
CA ALA A 109 -2.00 -5.34 -0.55
C ALA A 109 -1.13 -4.94 -1.74
N VAL A 110 -0.84 -3.64 -1.90
CA VAL A 110 0.03 -3.16 -2.98
C VAL A 110 1.46 -3.66 -2.80
N ALA A 111 1.99 -3.60 -1.57
CA ALA A 111 3.33 -4.11 -1.27
C ALA A 111 3.43 -5.62 -1.56
N ALA A 112 2.45 -6.41 -1.10
CA ALA A 112 2.40 -7.84 -1.32
C ALA A 112 2.32 -8.20 -2.82
N TYR A 113 1.51 -7.44 -3.58
CA TYR A 113 1.41 -7.63 -5.03
C TYR A 113 2.71 -7.28 -5.77
N GLY A 114 3.45 -6.28 -5.27
CA GLY A 114 4.78 -5.93 -5.75
C GLY A 114 5.86 -6.97 -5.43
N GLY A 115 5.52 -8.03 -4.69
CA GLY A 115 6.46 -9.10 -4.32
C GLY A 115 7.27 -8.82 -3.05
N ALA A 116 6.86 -7.85 -2.24
CA ALA A 116 7.50 -7.57 -0.95
C ALA A 116 7.38 -8.78 0.01
N ASP A 117 8.37 -8.94 0.89
CA ASP A 117 8.37 -9.97 1.91
C ASP A 117 7.43 -9.63 3.10
N LEU A 118 7.28 -10.58 4.03
CA LEU A 118 6.38 -10.48 5.17
C LEU A 118 6.60 -9.22 6.01
N GLU A 119 7.85 -8.88 6.32
CA GLU A 119 8.17 -7.73 7.18
C GLU A 119 8.00 -6.42 6.42
N ALA A 120 8.35 -6.37 5.13
CA ALA A 120 8.11 -5.21 4.29
C ALA A 120 6.61 -4.94 4.08
N VAL A 121 5.78 -5.97 3.91
CA VAL A 121 4.31 -5.83 3.82
C VAL A 121 3.74 -5.32 5.14
N ARG A 122 4.21 -5.85 6.28
CA ARG A 122 3.82 -5.37 7.62
C ARG A 122 4.19 -3.89 7.79
N ALA A 123 5.42 -3.52 7.46
CA ALA A 123 5.90 -2.14 7.58
C ALA A 123 5.10 -1.17 6.69
N ALA A 124 4.73 -1.58 5.47
CA ALA A 124 3.89 -0.79 4.58
C ALA A 124 2.49 -0.52 5.18
N ALA A 125 1.91 -1.52 5.85
CA ALA A 125 0.65 -1.36 6.56
C ALA A 125 0.78 -0.32 7.70
N GLU A 126 1.78 -0.48 8.57
CA GLU A 126 2.01 0.38 9.74
C GLU A 126 2.33 1.83 9.34
N GLY A 127 3.07 2.02 8.24
CA GLY A 127 3.40 3.33 7.68
C GLY A 127 2.21 4.12 7.15
N ALA A 128 1.07 3.47 6.86
CA ALA A 128 -0.08 4.12 6.26
C ALA A 128 -0.65 5.27 7.10
N GLY A 129 -0.57 5.17 8.43
CA GLY A 129 -1.07 6.19 9.35
C GLY A 129 -0.33 7.53 9.28
N ALA A 130 0.99 7.51 9.06
CA ALA A 130 1.81 8.73 8.99
C ALA A 130 1.50 9.57 7.75
N VAL A 131 1.04 8.93 6.67
CA VAL A 131 0.69 9.60 5.42
C VAL A 131 -0.52 10.51 5.63
N PHE A 132 -1.55 10.04 6.33
CA PHE A 132 -2.79 10.80 6.59
C PHE A 132 -2.74 11.68 7.85
N ALA A 133 -2.03 11.26 8.91
CA ALA A 133 -1.89 12.03 10.15
C ALA A 133 -1.06 13.32 9.96
N GLY A 134 -0.18 13.38 8.94
CA GLY A 134 0.59 14.57 8.58
C GLY A 134 -0.24 15.77 8.10
N ALA A 135 -1.56 15.64 7.92
CA ALA A 135 -2.46 16.75 7.61
C ALA A 135 -2.98 17.49 8.87
N ALA A 136 -2.86 16.90 10.06
CA ALA A 136 -3.40 17.46 11.30
C ALA A 136 -2.42 18.33 12.11
N SER A 137 -1.18 18.48 11.66
CA SER A 137 -0.17 19.32 12.33
C SER A 137 0.73 20.02 11.32
N ALA A 138 0.17 21.00 10.60
CA ALA A 138 0.93 22.12 10.08
C ALA A 138 -0.02 23.32 9.91
N PRO A 139 0.32 24.53 10.41
CA PRO A 139 -0.46 25.71 10.14
C PRO A 139 -0.42 26.01 8.64
N ARG A 140 -1.59 26.02 7.99
CA ARG A 140 -1.72 26.41 6.59
C ARG A 140 -1.39 27.90 6.45
N VAL A 141 -0.16 28.19 6.04
CA VAL A 141 0.21 29.53 5.53
C VAL A 141 0.08 29.49 4.01
N ALA A 142 -0.61 30.50 3.51
CA ALA A 142 -0.98 30.69 2.12
C ALA A 142 0.22 30.64 1.15
N SER A 143 -0.08 30.15 -0.05
CA SER A 143 0.79 30.15 -1.22
C SER A 143 1.40 31.53 -1.47
N THR A 144 2.72 31.60 -1.53
CA THR A 144 3.46 32.60 -2.31
C THR A 144 4.83 32.07 -2.70
N ASP A 145 5.09 32.18 -4.00
CA ASP A 145 6.38 32.34 -4.67
C ASP A 145 7.27 31.11 -4.87
N THR A 146 7.33 30.67 -6.13
CA THR A 146 8.32 29.72 -6.66
C THR A 146 9.64 30.47 -6.90
N GLY A 147 10.51 30.48 -5.89
CA GLY A 147 11.93 30.72 -6.10
C GLY A 147 12.63 29.48 -6.67
N PRO A 148 13.69 29.61 -7.49
CA PRO A 148 14.42 28.47 -8.02
C PRO A 148 15.20 27.80 -6.88
N VAL A 149 15.00 26.50 -6.69
CA VAL A 149 15.81 25.71 -5.76
C VAL A 149 17.04 25.23 -6.53
N GLU A 150 18.20 25.70 -6.11
CA GLU A 150 19.50 25.40 -6.68
C GLU A 150 19.91 23.93 -6.53
N ASP A 151 20.74 23.55 -7.51
CA ASP A 151 21.44 22.30 -7.75
C ASP A 151 22.15 21.73 -6.50
N ALA A 152 21.95 20.43 -6.24
CA ALA A 152 22.85 19.63 -5.43
C ALA A 152 22.97 18.23 -6.05
N ALA A 153 24.08 18.04 -6.76
CA ALA A 153 24.44 16.83 -7.48
C ALA A 153 24.63 15.60 -6.56
N ALA A 154 23.96 14.50 -6.92
CA ALA A 154 24.41 13.13 -6.69
C ALA A 154 23.66 12.14 -7.61
N GLY A 155 24.36 11.60 -8.62
CA GLY A 155 24.17 10.25 -9.18
C GLY A 155 22.92 9.86 -9.98
N GLY A 156 21.75 10.43 -9.71
CA GLY A 156 20.48 9.96 -10.28
C GLY A 156 20.09 10.65 -11.59
N ALA A 157 19.47 9.91 -12.51
CA ALA A 157 18.85 10.50 -13.69
C ALA A 157 17.55 11.22 -13.28
N GLN A 158 17.28 12.39 -13.87
CA GLN A 158 16.11 13.21 -13.56
C GLN A 158 15.33 13.56 -14.82
N ARG A 159 14.00 13.65 -14.73
CA ARG A 159 13.12 14.09 -15.82
C ARG A 159 11.93 14.90 -15.31
N GLU A 160 11.63 16.01 -15.99
CA GLU A 160 10.42 16.79 -15.75
C GLU A 160 9.31 16.34 -16.70
N LEU A 161 8.12 16.05 -16.15
CA LEU A 161 6.97 15.50 -16.86
C LEU A 161 5.73 16.34 -16.59
N THR A 162 4.78 16.35 -17.54
CA THR A 162 3.47 16.97 -17.31
C THR A 162 2.43 15.89 -17.03
N LEU A 163 1.77 15.97 -15.87
CA LEU A 163 0.70 15.04 -15.52
C LEU A 163 -0.53 15.30 -16.39
N ARG A 164 -0.81 14.41 -17.36
CA ARG A 164 -1.92 14.63 -18.30
C ARG A 164 -3.28 14.20 -17.78
N ASN A 165 -3.32 13.28 -16.82
CA ASN A 165 -4.58 12.83 -16.22
C ASN A 165 -5.25 14.00 -15.46
N PRO A 166 -6.47 14.44 -15.86
CA PRO A 166 -7.16 15.57 -15.23
C PRO A 166 -7.55 15.28 -13.77
N LEU A 167 -7.75 14.02 -13.39
CA LEU A 167 -8.07 13.61 -12.02
C LEU A 167 -6.82 13.56 -11.12
N GLY A 168 -5.63 13.63 -11.69
CA GLY A 168 -4.37 13.66 -10.95
C GLY A 168 -3.85 12.28 -10.52
N LEU A 169 -2.87 12.25 -9.60
CA LEU A 169 -2.32 11.02 -9.02
C LEU A 169 -3.18 10.51 -7.85
N HIS A 170 -4.46 10.21 -8.12
CA HIS A 170 -5.35 9.57 -7.15
C HIS A 170 -5.06 8.06 -7.01
N ALA A 171 -5.83 7.37 -6.16
CA ALA A 171 -5.56 5.99 -5.75
C ALA A 171 -5.22 5.00 -6.89
N ARG A 172 -5.89 5.10 -8.04
CA ARG A 172 -5.70 4.16 -9.17
C ARG A 172 -4.42 4.44 -9.97
N PRO A 173 -4.19 5.65 -10.53
CA PRO A 173 -2.90 6.03 -11.12
C PRO A 173 -1.72 5.87 -10.16
N ALA A 174 -1.90 6.20 -8.88
CA ALA A 174 -0.86 6.02 -7.86
C ALA A 174 -0.51 4.54 -7.65
N ALA A 175 -1.51 3.65 -7.59
CA ALA A 175 -1.29 2.20 -7.50
C ALA A 175 -0.64 1.62 -8.75
N GLU A 176 -1.02 2.06 -9.95
CA GLU A 176 -0.38 1.64 -11.19
C GLU A 176 1.09 2.07 -11.23
N LEU A 177 1.36 3.33 -10.89
CA LEU A 177 2.71 3.89 -10.85
C LEU A 177 3.59 3.15 -9.83
N ALA A 178 3.09 2.95 -8.61
CA ALA A 178 3.82 2.24 -7.56
C ALA A 178 4.15 0.80 -7.95
N ARG A 179 3.18 0.07 -8.53
CA ARG A 179 3.41 -1.29 -9.05
C ARG A 179 4.42 -1.32 -10.18
N MET A 180 4.38 -0.33 -11.07
CA MET A 180 5.32 -0.21 -12.18
C MET A 180 6.74 0.04 -11.67
N VAL A 181 6.91 0.98 -10.74
CA VAL A 181 8.20 1.35 -10.17
C VAL A 181 8.81 0.21 -9.34
N GLY A 182 8.01 -0.48 -8.53
CA GLY A 182 8.48 -1.59 -7.69
C GLY A 182 9.04 -2.79 -8.48
N GLY A 183 8.86 -2.84 -9.80
CA GLY A 183 9.43 -3.86 -10.68
C GLY A 183 10.85 -3.59 -11.18
N PHE A 184 11.45 -2.44 -10.85
CA PHE A 184 12.80 -2.05 -11.28
C PHE A 184 13.80 -2.12 -10.13
N ASP A 185 15.07 -2.45 -10.43
CA ASP A 185 16.19 -2.26 -9.50
C ASP A 185 16.62 -0.79 -9.54
N ALA A 186 15.74 0.09 -9.04
CA ALA A 186 15.97 1.53 -8.94
C ALA A 186 15.08 2.15 -7.84
N THR A 187 15.66 3.07 -7.06
CA THR A 187 14.89 3.96 -6.19
C THR A 187 14.34 5.11 -7.05
N VAL A 188 13.03 5.30 -7.07
CA VAL A 188 12.38 6.35 -7.86
C VAL A 188 11.60 7.28 -6.93
N THR A 189 11.78 8.58 -7.09
CA THR A 189 10.99 9.59 -6.38
C THR A 189 10.31 10.56 -7.33
N ILE A 190 9.14 11.07 -6.94
CA ILE A 190 8.40 12.09 -7.67
C ILE A 190 8.18 13.28 -6.75
N ASN A 191 8.70 14.46 -7.10
CA ASN A 191 8.63 15.66 -6.26
C ASN A 191 9.10 15.40 -4.81
N GLY A 192 10.07 14.49 -4.63
CA GLY A 192 10.64 14.12 -3.34
C GLY A 192 9.88 13.06 -2.54
N VAL A 193 8.77 12.50 -3.04
CA VAL A 193 8.10 11.35 -2.41
C VAL A 193 8.44 10.03 -3.08
N ASP A 194 8.39 8.92 -2.34
CA ASP A 194 8.66 7.59 -2.88
C ASP A 194 7.60 7.16 -3.91
N ALA A 195 8.04 6.90 -5.13
CA ALA A 195 7.17 6.49 -6.22
C ALA A 195 6.67 5.04 -6.09
N ALA A 196 7.28 4.22 -5.23
CA ALA A 196 6.78 2.89 -4.86
C ALA A 196 5.68 2.95 -3.79
N SER A 197 5.43 4.11 -3.17
CA SER A 197 4.43 4.31 -2.13
C SER A 197 3.16 4.96 -2.70
N VAL A 198 2.11 4.15 -2.89
CA VAL A 198 0.79 4.63 -3.36
C VAL A 198 0.26 5.76 -2.49
N LEU A 199 0.41 5.61 -1.18
CA LEU A 199 -0.11 6.56 -0.22
C LEU A 199 0.65 7.90 -0.30
N GLU A 200 1.98 7.88 -0.42
CA GLU A 200 2.74 9.13 -0.58
C GLU A 200 2.45 9.83 -1.92
N LEU A 201 2.29 9.07 -3.00
CA LEU A 201 1.87 9.60 -4.30
C LEU A 201 0.47 10.25 -4.24
N MET A 202 -0.47 9.64 -3.52
CA MET A 202 -1.79 10.24 -3.28
C MET A 202 -1.70 11.51 -2.44
N LYS A 203 -0.82 11.52 -1.42
CA LYS A 203 -0.58 12.67 -0.54
C LYS A 203 0.02 13.87 -1.28
N LEU A 204 0.81 13.63 -2.33
CA LEU A 204 1.35 14.70 -3.18
C LEU A 204 0.25 15.61 -3.72
N GLY A 205 -0.97 15.09 -3.89
CA GLY A 205 -2.12 15.87 -4.35
C GLY A 205 -1.92 16.44 -5.75
N ALA A 206 -1.07 15.79 -6.56
CA ALA A 206 -0.74 16.27 -7.89
C ALA A 206 -1.97 16.21 -8.81
N THR A 207 -2.33 17.33 -9.41
CA THR A 207 -3.50 17.46 -10.30
C THR A 207 -3.08 17.61 -11.75
N GLY A 208 -4.02 17.36 -12.67
CA GLY A 208 -3.76 17.46 -14.11
C GLY A 208 -3.19 18.82 -14.52
N GLY A 209 -2.21 18.78 -15.42
CA GLY A 209 -1.47 19.95 -15.91
C GLY A 209 -0.30 20.39 -15.01
N GLN A 210 -0.13 19.79 -13.83
CA GLN A 210 1.04 20.08 -12.99
C GLN A 210 2.31 19.40 -13.52
N ARG A 211 3.45 20.02 -13.22
CA ARG A 211 4.77 19.47 -13.54
C ARG A 211 5.25 18.58 -12.39
N LEU A 212 5.73 17.40 -12.76
CA LEU A 212 6.31 16.41 -11.88
C LEU A 212 7.79 16.30 -12.18
N VAL A 213 8.60 16.32 -11.14
CA VAL A 213 10.04 16.09 -11.21
C VAL A 213 10.30 14.67 -10.73
N VAL A 214 10.74 13.81 -11.63
CA VAL A 214 11.03 12.40 -11.34
C VAL A 214 12.53 12.23 -11.25
N HIS A 215 12.99 11.64 -10.15
CA HIS A 215 14.37 11.20 -9.98
C HIS A 215 14.42 9.69 -9.90
N ALA A 216 15.41 9.07 -10.53
CA ALA A 216 15.66 7.65 -10.41
C ALA A 216 17.15 7.39 -10.19
N ASP A 217 17.47 6.54 -9.22
CA ASP A 217 18.82 6.11 -8.88
C ASP A 217 18.88 4.58 -8.82
N GLY A 218 19.93 3.99 -9.40
CA GLY A 218 20.11 2.54 -9.46
C GLY A 218 20.31 1.98 -10.88
N PRO A 219 20.62 0.67 -11.00
CA PRO A 219 20.89 -0.01 -12.27
C PRO A 219 19.83 0.21 -13.35
N ASP A 220 18.55 0.20 -12.97
CA ASP A 220 17.41 0.34 -13.89
C ASP A 220 16.89 1.78 -14.02
N SER A 221 17.61 2.78 -13.49
CA SER A 221 17.15 4.17 -13.41
C SER A 221 16.62 4.75 -14.73
N SER A 222 17.32 4.52 -15.86
CA SER A 222 16.86 4.99 -17.18
C SER A 222 15.57 4.28 -17.63
N ALA A 223 15.48 2.96 -17.42
CA ALA A 223 14.31 2.17 -17.81
C ALA A 223 13.08 2.55 -16.96
N ALA A 224 13.29 2.78 -15.66
CA ALA A 224 12.28 3.27 -14.75
C ALA A 224 11.77 4.66 -15.17
N LEU A 225 12.65 5.62 -15.49
CA LEU A 225 12.25 6.94 -15.98
C LEU A 225 11.43 6.87 -17.28
N ASP A 226 11.82 6.01 -18.22
CA ASP A 226 11.09 5.86 -19.49
C ASP A 226 9.72 5.20 -19.30
N ALA A 227 9.58 4.29 -18.34
CA ALA A 227 8.29 3.71 -17.96
C ALA A 227 7.39 4.76 -17.29
N VAL A 228 7.91 5.48 -16.29
CA VAL A 228 7.19 6.55 -15.58
C VAL A 228 6.77 7.67 -16.53
N SER A 229 7.66 8.11 -17.43
CA SER A 229 7.36 9.11 -18.46
C SER A 229 6.16 8.72 -19.30
N ARG A 230 6.15 7.48 -19.80
CA ARG A 230 5.04 6.95 -20.61
C ARG A 230 3.73 6.89 -19.82
N ALA A 231 3.77 6.49 -18.55
CA ALA A 231 2.58 6.38 -17.71
C ALA A 231 1.96 7.76 -17.41
N VAL A 232 2.80 8.71 -16.97
CA VAL A 232 2.39 10.07 -16.59
C VAL A 232 1.87 10.86 -17.80
N GLU A 233 2.59 10.81 -18.93
CA GLU A 233 2.21 11.53 -20.15
C GLU A 233 1.11 10.82 -20.94
N GLY A 234 0.99 9.50 -20.80
CA GLY A 234 -0.11 8.70 -21.34
C GLY A 234 -1.40 8.78 -20.50
N GLY A 235 -1.37 9.50 -19.37
CA GLY A 235 -2.54 9.71 -18.51
C GLY A 235 -3.05 8.43 -17.84
N PHE A 236 -2.20 7.40 -17.68
CA PHE A 236 -2.56 6.11 -17.06
C PHE A 236 -3.75 5.39 -17.74
N GLY A 237 -3.98 5.66 -19.03
CA GLY A 237 -5.11 5.08 -19.78
C GLY A 237 -6.49 5.64 -19.42
N GLU A 238 -6.53 6.73 -18.64
CA GLU A 238 -7.76 7.40 -18.21
C GLU A 238 -8.01 8.76 -18.91
N ALA A 239 -7.08 9.21 -19.75
CA ALA A 239 -7.08 10.52 -20.42
C ALA A 239 -7.48 10.44 -21.90
#